data_AF-A0A4Q3I1Z9-F1
#
_entry.id   AF-A0A4Q3I1Z9-F1
#
_cell.length_a   1.000
_cell.length_b   1.000
_cell.length_c   1.000
_cell.angle_alpha   90.00
_cell.angle_beta   90.00
_cell.angle_gamma   90.00
#
_symmetry.space_group_name_H-M   'P 1'
#
loop_
_entity.id
_entity.type
_entity.pdbx_description
1 polymer ?
#
loop_
_entity_poly.entity_id
_entity_poly.type
_entity_poly.pdbx_seq_one_letter_code
_entity_poly.pdbx_strand_id
1 'polypeptide(L)'
;MEKIDRLAWVDAAKGVSIILVVMMYSAYNTGEYTGQVGFLHYVIGFATPFRMPEFFLISGLFLSQVIARPWLQFVDRRVVHYLYFYVLWVTIMLGLKIGVYELDLSKMLKELAFAMAQPYGVLWFVYLLAIFGLVTKLFYQLSVPAWVVLPVAIGLEVWSPHSASYVVTQFAAYFVFFYLGFLTGPAILKLVDLCQRYPARAWAALCVWALVNGVLVFSSGYAVQPVGMQMGSAVLPGMHFVLAVAGTLALCIACGLVVQLP
;
A
#
# COMPACT_ATOMS: atom_id res chain seq x y z
N MET A 1 -6.11 13.45 -31.27
CA MET A 1 -5.31 12.34 -30.68
C MET A 1 -5.13 12.63 -29.20
N GLU A 2 -6.25 12.74 -28.47
CA GLU A 2 -6.35 13.54 -27.24
C GLU A 2 -7.17 12.75 -26.21
N LYS A 3 -6.64 11.59 -25.83
CA LYS A 3 -7.20 10.71 -24.79
C LYS A 3 -6.15 9.80 -24.14
N ILE A 4 -4.87 10.15 -24.30
CA ILE A 4 -3.73 9.64 -23.50
C ILE A 4 -3.43 10.64 -22.37
N ASP A 5 -4.49 11.27 -21.84
CA ASP A 5 -4.43 12.18 -20.69
C ASP A 5 -5.07 11.51 -19.46
N ARG A 6 -5.17 10.17 -19.49
CA ARG A 6 -5.16 9.40 -18.24
C ARG A 6 -3.76 9.52 -17.70
N LEU A 7 -3.65 10.09 -16.49
CA LEU A 7 -2.41 10.28 -15.73
C LEU A 7 -1.51 9.03 -15.83
N ALA A 8 -0.70 8.92 -16.89
CA ALA A 8 -0.02 7.67 -17.23
C ALA A 8 1.01 7.29 -16.16
N TRP A 9 1.54 8.30 -15.47
CA TRP A 9 2.39 8.11 -14.30
C TRP A 9 1.67 7.46 -13.11
N VAL A 10 0.35 7.64 -12.95
CA VAL A 10 -0.43 6.97 -11.90
C VAL A 10 -0.51 5.48 -12.18
N ASP A 11 -0.75 5.11 -13.44
CA ASP A 11 -0.82 3.71 -13.83
C ASP A 11 0.58 3.06 -13.78
N ALA A 12 1.64 3.80 -14.13
CA ALA A 12 3.02 3.40 -13.91
C ALA A 12 3.32 3.19 -12.42
N ALA A 13 2.93 4.12 -11.54
CA ALA A 13 3.13 4.02 -10.10
C ALA A 13 2.45 2.79 -9.52
N LYS A 14 1.17 2.54 -9.84
CA LYS A 14 0.48 1.28 -9.47
C LYS A 14 1.23 0.04 -9.96
N GLY A 15 1.72 0.08 -11.21
CA GLY A 15 2.50 -1.01 -11.79
C GLY A 15 3.78 -1.29 -11.00
N VAL A 16 4.53 -0.24 -10.66
CA VAL A 16 5.74 -0.37 -9.83
C VAL A 16 5.40 -0.88 -8.43
N SER A 17 4.34 -0.40 -7.78
CA SER A 17 3.88 -0.94 -6.49
C SER A 17 3.63 -2.45 -6.57
N ILE A 18 2.91 -2.90 -7.61
CA ILE A 18 2.59 -4.32 -7.81
C ILE A 18 3.88 -5.13 -8.03
N ILE A 19 4.80 -4.62 -8.86
CA ILE A 19 6.10 -5.27 -9.10
C ILE A 19 6.88 -5.43 -7.79
N LEU A 20 6.93 -4.40 -6.95
CA LEU A 20 7.62 -4.45 -5.65
C LEU A 20 6.99 -5.49 -4.70
N VAL A 21 5.66 -5.60 -4.68
CA VAL A 21 4.95 -6.58 -3.86
C VAL A 21 5.20 -8.01 -4.35
N VAL A 22 5.06 -8.25 -5.66
CA VAL A 22 5.33 -9.56 -6.25
C VAL A 22 6.79 -9.96 -6.03
N MET A 23 7.72 -9.03 -6.23
CA MET A 23 9.14 -9.24 -5.98
C MET A 23 9.42 -9.61 -4.52
N MET A 24 8.75 -8.97 -3.54
CA MET A 24 8.83 -9.38 -2.13
C MET A 24 8.41 -10.83 -1.95
N TYR A 25 7.21 -11.20 -2.41
CA TYR A 25 6.74 -12.57 -2.23
C TYR A 25 7.65 -13.58 -2.93
N SER A 26 8.12 -13.29 -4.14
CA SER A 26 9.07 -14.15 -4.84
C SER A 26 10.39 -14.30 -4.06
N ALA A 27 10.96 -13.19 -3.57
CA ALA A 27 12.21 -13.21 -2.81
C ALA A 27 12.06 -13.94 -1.46
N TYR A 28 11.00 -13.65 -0.71
CA TYR A 28 10.78 -14.23 0.62
C TYR A 28 10.39 -15.71 0.56
N ASN A 29 9.51 -16.13 -0.35
CA ASN A 29 9.22 -17.56 -0.51
C ASN A 29 10.48 -18.33 -0.94
N THR A 30 11.27 -17.79 -1.87
CA THR A 30 12.54 -18.43 -2.27
C THR A 30 13.52 -18.48 -1.10
N GLY A 31 13.62 -17.40 -0.32
CA GLY A 31 14.45 -17.35 0.89
C GLY A 31 14.00 -18.35 1.95
N GLU A 32 12.69 -18.52 2.15
CA GLU A 32 12.11 -19.50 3.08
C GLU A 32 12.54 -20.93 2.73
N TYR A 33 12.50 -21.31 1.46
CA TYR A 33 12.87 -22.66 1.02
C TYR A 33 14.38 -22.89 0.91
N THR A 34 15.16 -21.85 0.62
CA THR A 34 16.62 -21.96 0.42
C THR A 34 17.43 -21.63 1.67
N GLY A 35 16.84 -20.92 2.63
CA GLY A 35 17.54 -20.32 3.77
C GLY A 35 18.51 -19.19 3.37
N GLN A 36 18.48 -18.73 2.12
CA GLN A 36 19.46 -17.80 1.56
C GLN A 36 18.85 -16.42 1.27
N VAL A 37 19.73 -15.42 1.21
CA VAL A 37 19.42 -14.03 0.89
C VAL A 37 20.07 -13.68 -0.45
N GLY A 38 19.27 -13.16 -1.39
CA GLY A 38 19.72 -12.73 -2.71
C GLY A 38 19.70 -11.21 -2.88
N PHE A 39 20.13 -10.74 -4.05
CA PHE A 39 20.11 -9.31 -4.40
C PHE A 39 18.71 -8.68 -4.27
N LEU A 40 17.66 -9.42 -4.65
CA LEU A 40 16.28 -8.94 -4.56
C LEU A 40 15.85 -8.63 -3.11
N HIS A 41 16.37 -9.34 -2.11
CA HIS A 41 16.07 -9.03 -0.71
C HIS A 41 16.55 -7.63 -0.31
N TYR A 42 17.67 -7.15 -0.86
CA TYR A 42 18.15 -5.80 -0.62
C TYR A 42 17.31 -4.74 -1.35
N VAL A 43 16.89 -5.01 -2.59
CA VAL A 43 15.97 -4.11 -3.31
C VAL A 43 14.65 -3.97 -2.56
N ILE A 44 14.12 -5.09 -2.05
CA ILE A 44 12.91 -5.10 -1.23
C ILE A 44 13.15 -4.45 0.13
N GLY A 45 14.32 -4.62 0.73
CA GLY A 45 14.73 -3.92 1.94
C GLY A 45 14.64 -2.40 1.76
N PHE A 46 15.24 -1.87 0.69
CA PHE A 46 15.16 -0.45 0.33
C PHE A 46 13.72 0.04 0.14
N ALA A 47 12.87 -0.76 -0.49
CA ALA A 47 11.48 -0.43 -0.78
C ALA A 47 10.50 -0.66 0.41
N THR A 48 10.97 -1.27 1.50
CA THR A 48 10.13 -1.66 2.65
C THR A 48 9.29 -0.50 3.21
N PRO A 49 9.84 0.71 3.40
CA PRO A 49 9.08 1.81 4.00
C PRO A 49 7.89 2.29 3.16
N PHE A 50 7.97 2.23 1.82
CA PHE A 50 6.98 2.90 0.97
C PHE A 50 6.17 1.99 0.05
N ARG A 51 6.59 0.74 -0.19
CA ARG A 51 5.91 -0.18 -1.12
C ARG A 51 4.42 -0.40 -0.83
N MET A 52 4.03 -0.59 0.44
CA MET A 52 2.65 -0.79 0.85
C MET A 52 1.91 0.54 1.03
N PRO A 53 2.51 1.55 1.69
CA PRO A 53 1.93 2.90 1.77
C PRO A 53 1.56 3.49 0.40
N GLU A 54 2.37 3.26 -0.63
CA GLU A 54 2.14 3.79 -1.98
C GLU A 54 0.83 3.28 -2.56
N PHE A 55 0.60 1.96 -2.49
CA PHE A 55 -0.59 1.33 -3.00
C PHE A 55 -1.87 1.92 -2.38
N PHE A 56 -1.85 2.16 -1.06
CA PHE A 56 -2.96 2.77 -0.34
C PHE A 56 -3.14 4.25 -0.67
N LEU A 57 -2.04 5.00 -0.78
CA LEU A 57 -2.06 6.43 -1.13
C LEU A 57 -2.63 6.66 -2.53
N ILE A 58 -2.20 5.89 -3.53
CA ILE A 58 -2.74 5.98 -4.90
C ILE A 58 -4.22 5.61 -4.92
N SER A 59 -4.62 4.59 -4.14
CA SER A 59 -6.02 4.20 -4.02
C SER A 59 -6.88 5.31 -3.37
N GLY A 60 -6.31 6.10 -2.46
CA GLY A 60 -6.94 7.27 -1.87
C GLY A 60 -7.05 8.46 -2.83
N LEU A 61 -6.10 8.64 -3.74
CA LEU A 61 -5.95 9.79 -4.65
C LEU A 61 -7.26 10.17 -5.38
N PHE A 62 -7.97 9.18 -5.91
CA PHE A 62 -9.21 9.39 -6.68
C PHE A 62 -10.49 9.26 -5.84
N LEU A 63 -10.37 9.04 -4.52
CA LEU A 63 -11.52 8.92 -3.66
C LEU A 63 -12.30 10.25 -3.56
N SER A 64 -11.59 11.39 -3.57
CA SER A 64 -12.19 12.72 -3.45
C SER A 64 -13.26 13.01 -4.52
N GLN A 65 -13.09 12.50 -5.73
CA GLN A 65 -14.04 12.68 -6.84
C GLN A 65 -15.31 11.82 -6.71
N VAL A 66 -15.24 10.74 -5.93
CA VAL A 66 -16.34 9.76 -5.82
C VAL A 66 -16.96 9.74 -4.42
N ILE A 67 -16.33 10.37 -3.42
CA ILE A 67 -16.79 10.39 -2.03
C ILE A 67 -18.16 11.04 -1.89
N ALA A 68 -18.54 12.01 -2.73
CA ALA A 68 -19.82 12.70 -2.65
C ALA A 68 -21.00 11.90 -3.22
N ARG A 69 -20.75 10.77 -3.89
CA ARG A 69 -21.80 9.94 -4.51
C ARG A 69 -22.78 9.38 -3.47
N PRO A 70 -24.03 9.07 -3.86
CA PRO A 70 -24.98 8.38 -2.98
C PRO A 70 -24.40 7.07 -2.42
N TRP A 71 -24.78 6.71 -1.19
CA TRP A 71 -24.26 5.52 -0.50
C TRP A 71 -24.31 4.25 -1.34
N LEU A 72 -25.48 3.95 -1.93
CA LEU A 72 -25.69 2.74 -2.71
C LEU A 72 -24.71 2.65 -3.89
N GLN A 73 -24.55 3.75 -4.63
CA GLN A 73 -23.62 3.79 -5.77
C GLN A 73 -22.15 3.72 -5.35
N PHE A 74 -21.81 4.27 -4.18
CA PHE A 74 -20.46 4.20 -3.63
C PHE A 74 -20.10 2.78 -3.18
N VAL A 75 -21.00 2.15 -2.43
CA VAL A 75 -20.82 0.79 -1.90
C VAL A 75 -20.76 -0.20 -3.05
N ASP A 76 -21.70 -0.15 -4.00
CA ASP A 76 -21.74 -1.04 -5.16
C ASP A 76 -20.46 -0.97 -6.01
N ARG A 77 -20.06 0.23 -6.43
CA ARG A 77 -18.93 0.37 -7.38
C ARG A 77 -17.56 0.18 -6.75
N ARG A 78 -17.45 0.20 -5.43
CA ARG A 78 -16.15 0.18 -4.74
C ARG A 78 -16.06 -0.93 -3.71
N VAL A 79 -16.92 -0.90 -2.71
CA VAL A 79 -16.89 -1.86 -1.60
C VAL A 79 -17.26 -3.25 -2.11
N VAL A 80 -18.39 -3.39 -2.80
CA VAL A 80 -18.83 -4.67 -3.37
C VAL A 80 -17.85 -5.14 -4.43
N HIS A 81 -17.32 -4.25 -5.26
CA HIS A 81 -16.29 -4.60 -6.24
C HIS A 81 -15.06 -5.25 -5.59
N TYR A 82 -14.48 -4.62 -4.56
CA TYR A 82 -13.32 -5.19 -3.86
C TYR A 82 -13.66 -6.46 -3.08
N LEU A 83 -14.81 -6.49 -2.40
CA LEU A 83 -15.24 -7.69 -1.68
C LEU A 83 -15.54 -8.85 -2.62
N TYR A 84 -16.11 -8.59 -3.80
CA TYR A 84 -16.32 -9.59 -4.83
C TYR A 84 -14.99 -10.21 -5.26
N PHE A 85 -13.99 -9.38 -5.60
CA PHE A 85 -12.66 -9.86 -5.95
C PHE A 85 -12.01 -10.63 -4.80
N TYR A 86 -12.16 -10.15 -3.56
CA TYR A 86 -11.66 -10.84 -2.38
C TYR A 86 -12.28 -12.23 -2.22
N VAL A 87 -13.61 -12.34 -2.18
CA VAL A 87 -14.33 -13.61 -1.97
C VAL A 87 -14.02 -14.58 -3.10
N LEU A 88 -14.01 -14.12 -4.36
CA LEU A 88 -13.68 -14.94 -5.52
C LEU A 88 -12.29 -15.56 -5.36
N TRP A 89 -11.27 -14.73 -5.08
CA TRP A 89 -9.90 -15.20 -4.98
C TRP A 89 -9.63 -16.05 -3.73
N VAL A 90 -10.24 -15.71 -2.59
CA VAL A 90 -10.16 -16.54 -1.38
C VAL A 90 -10.77 -17.91 -1.63
N THR A 91 -11.91 -17.97 -2.32
CA THR A 91 -12.58 -19.25 -2.63
C THR A 91 -11.73 -20.10 -3.54
N ILE A 92 -11.11 -19.50 -4.57
CA ILE A 92 -10.18 -20.21 -5.46
C ILE A 92 -8.96 -20.71 -4.68
N MET A 93 -8.31 -19.86 -3.87
CA MET A 93 -7.11 -20.24 -3.09
C MET A 93 -7.40 -21.37 -2.10
N LEU A 94 -8.45 -21.26 -1.29
CA LEU A 94 -8.80 -22.28 -0.31
C LEU A 94 -9.33 -23.55 -0.98
N GLY A 95 -10.09 -23.40 -2.08
CA GLY A 95 -10.57 -24.51 -2.89
C GLY A 95 -9.42 -25.35 -3.43
N LEU A 96 -8.40 -24.71 -4.00
CA LEU A 96 -7.22 -25.41 -4.51
C LEU A 96 -6.33 -25.96 -3.39
N LYS A 97 -6.01 -25.14 -2.38
CA LYS A 97 -5.04 -25.48 -1.33
C LYS A 97 -5.58 -26.50 -0.32
N ILE A 98 -6.85 -26.38 0.09
CA ILE A 98 -7.44 -27.23 1.13
C ILE A 98 -8.41 -28.23 0.51
N GLY A 99 -9.28 -27.76 -0.39
CA GLY A 99 -10.28 -28.63 -1.02
C GLY A 99 -9.65 -29.70 -1.92
N VAL A 100 -8.74 -29.30 -2.83
CA VAL A 100 -8.13 -30.22 -3.80
C VAL A 100 -6.86 -30.86 -3.26
N TYR A 101 -5.93 -30.07 -2.71
CA TYR A 101 -4.63 -30.59 -2.29
C TYR A 101 -4.68 -31.35 -0.95
N GLU A 102 -5.37 -30.83 0.06
CA GLU A 102 -5.52 -31.53 1.36
C GLU A 102 -6.73 -32.49 1.41
N LEU A 103 -7.64 -32.43 0.43
CA LEU A 103 -8.87 -33.23 0.36
C LEU A 103 -9.80 -33.07 1.59
N ASP A 104 -9.78 -31.91 2.25
CA ASP A 104 -10.61 -31.63 3.44
C ASP A 104 -11.62 -30.50 3.19
N LEU A 105 -12.81 -30.89 2.74
CA LEU A 105 -13.90 -29.95 2.46
C LEU A 105 -14.42 -29.25 3.73
N SER A 106 -14.39 -29.94 4.87
CA SER A 106 -14.91 -29.40 6.13
C SER A 106 -14.03 -28.27 6.67
N LYS A 107 -12.71 -28.43 6.58
CA LYS A 107 -11.71 -27.41 6.90
C LYS A 107 -11.77 -26.25 5.92
N MET A 108 -11.90 -26.53 4.62
CA MET A 108 -12.06 -25.49 3.60
C MET A 108 -13.24 -24.56 3.90
N LEU A 109 -14.41 -25.11 4.25
CA LEU A 109 -15.60 -24.30 4.58
C LEU A 109 -15.42 -23.49 5.87
N LYS A 110 -14.77 -24.05 6.89
CA LYS A 110 -14.45 -23.33 8.13
C LYS A 110 -13.51 -22.15 7.87
N GLU A 111 -12.45 -22.38 7.11
CA GLU A 111 -11.49 -21.34 6.71
C GLU A 111 -12.14 -20.28 5.82
N LEU A 112 -13.05 -20.67 4.92
CA LEU A 112 -13.80 -19.73 4.09
C LEU A 112 -14.73 -18.85 4.94
N ALA A 113 -15.39 -19.42 5.95
CA ALA A 113 -16.22 -18.66 6.88
C ALA A 113 -15.37 -17.69 7.73
N PHE A 114 -14.22 -18.15 8.22
CA PHE A 114 -13.27 -17.30 8.94
C PHE A 114 -12.72 -16.17 8.07
N ALA A 115 -12.46 -16.45 6.78
CA ALA A 115 -11.99 -15.47 5.80
C ALA A 115 -12.98 -14.32 5.56
N MET A 116 -14.26 -14.47 5.92
CA MET A 116 -15.21 -13.35 5.84
C MET A 116 -14.98 -12.32 6.96
N ALA A 117 -14.54 -12.77 8.14
CA ALA A 117 -14.28 -11.93 9.30
C ALA A 117 -12.86 -11.37 9.33
N GLN A 118 -11.88 -12.14 8.86
CA GLN A 118 -10.48 -11.73 8.77
C GLN A 118 -9.90 -12.00 7.39
N PRO A 119 -9.05 -11.09 6.86
CA PRO A 119 -8.49 -11.27 5.54
C PRO A 119 -7.49 -12.42 5.50
N TYR A 120 -7.63 -13.27 4.50
CA TYR A 120 -6.76 -14.44 4.32
C TYR A 120 -5.53 -14.12 3.45
N GLY A 121 -4.36 -14.51 3.94
CA GLY A 121 -3.10 -14.49 3.19
C GLY A 121 -2.80 -13.12 2.58
N VAL A 122 -2.37 -13.12 1.31
CA VAL A 122 -1.96 -11.90 0.60
C VAL A 122 -3.12 -10.98 0.21
N LEU A 123 -4.37 -11.43 0.31
CA LEU A 123 -5.56 -10.71 -0.17
C LEU A 123 -6.04 -9.61 0.79
N TRP A 124 -5.34 -9.43 1.92
CA TRP A 124 -5.68 -8.47 2.95
C TRP A 124 -5.73 -7.02 2.49
N PHE A 125 -4.92 -6.64 1.51
CA PHE A 125 -4.92 -5.26 1.01
C PHE A 125 -6.23 -4.92 0.29
N VAL A 126 -6.81 -5.87 -0.47
CA VAL A 126 -8.10 -5.67 -1.16
C VAL A 126 -9.22 -5.52 -0.15
N TYR A 127 -9.19 -6.35 0.89
CA TYR A 127 -10.16 -6.30 1.99
C TYR A 127 -10.10 -4.94 2.71
N LEU A 128 -8.90 -4.44 3.02
CA LEU A 128 -8.74 -3.14 3.65
C LEU A 128 -9.08 -1.97 2.76
N LEU A 129 -8.87 -2.04 1.44
CA LEU A 129 -9.33 -0.98 0.54
C LEU A 129 -10.84 -0.76 0.62
N ALA A 130 -11.61 -1.84 0.79
CA ALA A 130 -13.06 -1.75 1.02
C ALA A 130 -13.35 -1.05 2.36
N ILE A 131 -12.66 -1.45 3.44
CA ILE A 131 -12.83 -0.86 4.78
C ILE A 131 -12.41 0.61 4.82
N PHE A 132 -11.24 0.95 4.29
CA PHE A 132 -10.73 2.33 4.25
C PHE A 132 -11.66 3.24 3.46
N GLY A 133 -12.19 2.76 2.33
CA GLY A 133 -13.20 3.48 1.57
C GLY A 133 -14.48 3.72 2.37
N LEU A 134 -14.98 2.69 3.07
CA LEU A 134 -16.18 2.78 3.92
C LEU A 134 -15.99 3.75 5.09
N VAL A 135 -14.88 3.63 5.82
CA VAL A 135 -14.56 4.48 6.97
C VAL A 135 -14.37 5.93 6.54
N THR A 136 -13.64 6.17 5.44
CA THR A 136 -13.46 7.52 4.90
C THR A 136 -14.80 8.12 4.45
N LYS A 137 -15.67 7.32 3.84
CA LYS A 137 -17.04 7.72 3.45
C LYS A 137 -17.89 8.06 4.66
N LEU A 138 -17.79 7.29 5.74
CA LEU A 138 -18.49 7.56 6.99
C LEU A 138 -18.01 8.88 7.62
N PHE A 139 -16.70 9.10 7.70
CA PHE A 139 -16.13 10.36 8.20
C PHE A 139 -16.54 11.56 7.37
N TYR A 140 -16.56 11.41 6.05
CA TYR A 140 -17.03 12.46 5.14
C TYR A 140 -18.49 12.85 5.41
N GLN A 141 -19.37 11.89 5.66
CA GLN A 141 -20.78 12.17 5.91
C GLN A 141 -21.09 12.71 7.29
N LEU A 142 -20.38 12.20 8.30
CA LEU A 142 -20.42 12.75 9.64
C LEU A 142 -19.74 14.14 9.73
N SER A 143 -19.21 14.64 8.60
CA SER A 143 -18.49 15.92 8.51
C SER A 143 -17.35 16.01 9.53
N VAL A 144 -16.69 14.88 9.79
CA VAL A 144 -15.57 14.83 10.73
C VAL A 144 -14.41 15.63 10.14
N PRO A 145 -13.90 16.66 10.83
CA PRO A 145 -12.83 17.47 10.30
C PRO A 145 -11.55 16.68 10.09
N ALA A 146 -10.85 16.95 8.98
CA ALA A 146 -9.57 16.31 8.67
C ALA A 146 -8.50 16.51 9.74
N TRP A 147 -8.53 17.65 10.45
CA TRP A 147 -7.62 17.94 11.55
C TRP A 147 -7.83 17.05 12.78
N VAL A 148 -8.96 16.35 12.89
CA VAL A 148 -9.21 15.33 13.91
C VAL A 148 -8.77 13.95 13.40
N VAL A 149 -9.20 13.59 12.20
CA VAL A 149 -8.94 12.24 11.64
C VAL A 149 -7.45 12.01 11.41
N LEU A 150 -6.74 13.02 10.91
CA LEU A 150 -5.35 12.87 10.50
C LEU A 150 -4.40 12.63 11.69
N PRO A 151 -4.41 13.41 12.79
CA PRO A 151 -3.57 13.11 13.95
C PRO A 151 -3.87 11.75 14.58
N VAL A 152 -5.14 11.32 14.61
CA VAL A 152 -5.52 9.99 15.11
C VAL A 152 -4.94 8.90 14.20
N ALA A 153 -5.07 9.04 12.88
CA ALA A 153 -4.53 8.08 11.94
C ALA A 153 -2.98 8.00 11.98
N ILE A 154 -2.30 9.14 12.10
CA ILE A 154 -0.84 9.18 12.30
C ILE A 154 -0.46 8.53 13.63
N GLY A 155 -1.18 8.85 14.71
CA GLY A 155 -0.93 8.25 16.03
C GLY A 155 -1.10 6.73 16.03
N LEU A 156 -2.08 6.21 15.29
CA LEU A 156 -2.27 4.77 15.12
C LEU A 156 -1.12 4.10 14.35
N GLU A 157 -0.61 4.74 13.30
CA GLU A 157 0.52 4.20 12.52
C GLU A 157 1.80 4.21 13.36
N VAL A 158 2.08 5.32 14.05
CA VAL A 158 3.27 5.50 14.88
C VAL A 158 3.25 4.56 16.08
N TRP A 159 2.08 4.37 16.70
CA TRP A 159 1.94 3.43 17.82
C TRP A 159 2.02 1.97 17.37
N SER A 160 1.58 1.66 16.14
CA SER A 160 1.61 0.32 15.54
C SER A 160 1.10 -0.80 16.49
N PRO A 161 -0.17 -0.70 16.96
CA PRO A 161 -0.70 -1.65 17.92
C PRO A 161 -0.78 -3.06 17.31
N HIS A 162 -0.18 -4.03 18.00
CA HIS A 162 -0.32 -5.45 17.66
C HIS A 162 -1.59 -5.99 18.30
N SER A 163 -2.69 -6.01 17.53
CA SER A 163 -3.96 -6.58 17.96
C SER A 163 -4.08 -8.05 17.58
N ALA A 164 -4.90 -8.80 18.30
CA ALA A 164 -5.29 -10.17 17.93
C ALA A 164 -6.07 -10.22 16.61
N SER A 165 -6.68 -9.09 16.21
CA SER A 165 -7.30 -8.97 14.89
C SER A 165 -6.30 -8.41 13.88
N TYR A 166 -5.96 -9.22 12.89
CA TYR A 166 -5.06 -8.82 11.81
C TYR A 166 -5.60 -7.58 11.05
N VAL A 167 -6.93 -7.46 10.90
CA VAL A 167 -7.57 -6.27 10.29
C VAL A 167 -7.22 -5.01 11.06
N VAL A 168 -7.30 -5.04 12.39
CA VAL A 168 -7.09 -3.85 13.22
C VAL A 168 -5.63 -3.41 13.16
N THR A 169 -4.70 -4.35 13.26
CA THR A 169 -3.26 -4.10 13.14
C THR A 169 -2.93 -3.44 11.79
N GLN A 170 -3.44 -3.99 10.70
CA GLN A 170 -3.20 -3.45 9.36
C GLN A 170 -3.94 -2.13 9.12
N PHE A 171 -5.14 -1.96 9.70
CA PHE A 171 -5.87 -0.70 9.63
C PHE A 171 -5.09 0.42 10.31
N ALA A 172 -4.59 0.18 11.53
CA ALA A 172 -3.78 1.15 12.26
C ALA A 172 -2.50 1.53 11.50
N ALA A 173 -1.85 0.54 10.87
CA ALA A 173 -0.62 0.77 10.11
C ALA A 173 -0.82 1.52 8.78
N TYR A 174 -1.93 1.31 8.06
CA TYR A 174 -2.04 1.76 6.67
C TYR A 174 -3.16 2.76 6.36
N PHE A 175 -4.15 2.93 7.25
CA PHE A 175 -5.27 3.83 7.00
C PHE A 175 -4.82 5.27 6.74
N VAL A 176 -3.78 5.74 7.44
CA VAL A 176 -3.24 7.09 7.29
C VAL A 176 -2.79 7.39 5.86
N PHE A 177 -2.15 6.46 5.16
CA PHE A 177 -1.65 6.68 3.81
C PHE A 177 -2.79 6.78 2.80
N PHE A 178 -3.82 5.95 2.97
CA PHE A 178 -5.04 6.05 2.17
C PHE A 178 -5.75 7.38 2.39
N TYR A 179 -5.90 7.80 3.66
CA TYR A 179 -6.56 9.05 4.01
C TYR A 179 -5.76 10.29 3.55
N LEU A 180 -4.42 10.24 3.63
CA LEU A 180 -3.54 11.24 3.04
C LEU A 180 -3.76 11.34 1.54
N GLY A 181 -3.76 10.23 0.80
CA GLY A 181 -4.07 10.22 -0.63
C GLY A 181 -5.41 10.89 -0.95
N PHE A 182 -6.44 10.65 -0.13
CA PHE A 182 -7.75 11.30 -0.25
C PHE A 182 -7.69 12.83 -0.05
N LEU A 183 -6.96 13.31 0.96
CA LEU A 183 -6.86 14.73 1.28
C LEU A 183 -5.94 15.50 0.34
N THR A 184 -4.76 14.96 0.07
CA THR A 184 -3.67 15.64 -0.63
C THR A 184 -3.65 15.33 -2.12
N GLY A 185 -4.68 14.66 -2.66
CA GLY A 185 -4.71 14.23 -4.05
C GLY A 185 -4.39 15.35 -5.05
N PRO A 186 -5.11 16.49 -5.04
CA PRO A 186 -4.80 17.62 -5.91
C PRO A 186 -3.39 18.21 -5.71
N ALA A 187 -2.85 18.14 -4.49
CA ALA A 187 -1.51 18.62 -4.19
C ALA A 187 -0.43 17.70 -4.78
N ILE A 188 -0.64 16.38 -4.72
CA ILE A 188 0.26 15.39 -5.34
C ILE A 188 0.28 15.57 -6.86
N LEU A 189 -0.88 15.75 -7.50
CA LEU A 189 -0.94 16.03 -8.94
C LEU A 189 -0.11 17.28 -9.30
N LYS A 190 -0.33 18.39 -8.58
CA LYS A 190 0.43 19.64 -8.78
C LYS A 190 1.93 19.49 -8.53
N LEU A 191 2.31 18.68 -7.54
CA LEU A 191 3.72 18.40 -7.23
C LEU A 191 4.39 17.64 -8.37
N VAL A 192 3.74 16.60 -8.90
CA VAL A 192 4.25 15.85 -10.06
C VAL A 192 4.36 16.77 -11.27
N ASP A 193 3.35 17.59 -11.57
CA ASP A 193 3.38 18.56 -12.66
C ASP A 193 4.53 19.57 -12.51
N LEU A 194 4.82 20.02 -11.28
CA LEU A 194 5.94 20.92 -10.99
C LEU A 194 7.29 20.25 -11.23
N CYS A 195 7.46 19.01 -10.77
CA CYS A 195 8.68 18.23 -10.96
C CYS A 195 8.93 17.94 -12.44
N GLN A 196 7.86 17.66 -13.19
CA GLN A 196 7.86 17.50 -14.63
C GLN A 196 8.30 18.76 -15.40
N ARG A 197 8.07 19.97 -14.86
CA ARG A 197 8.59 21.23 -15.44
C ARG A 197 10.07 21.47 -15.16
N TYR A 198 10.61 20.87 -14.11
CA TYR A 198 12.01 21.04 -13.68
C TYR A 198 12.71 19.68 -13.48
N PRO A 199 12.83 18.85 -14.53
CA PRO A 199 13.23 17.45 -14.40
C PRO A 199 14.63 17.28 -13.78
N ALA A 200 15.59 18.16 -14.10
CA ALA A 200 16.92 18.10 -13.52
C ALA A 200 16.93 18.27 -11.99
N ARG A 201 16.11 19.21 -11.46
CA ARG A 201 15.98 19.42 -10.02
C ARG A 201 15.23 18.27 -9.36
N ALA A 202 14.22 17.73 -10.04
CA ALA A 202 13.45 16.60 -9.55
C ALA A 202 14.31 15.33 -9.45
N TRP A 203 15.11 15.02 -10.47
CA TRP A 203 16.08 13.91 -10.42
C TRP A 203 17.12 14.10 -9.32
N ALA A 204 17.66 15.30 -9.14
CA ALA A 204 18.58 15.59 -8.04
C ALA A 204 17.92 15.35 -6.68
N ALA A 205 16.68 15.81 -6.48
CA ALA A 205 15.91 15.57 -5.26
C ALA A 205 15.64 14.07 -5.03
N LEU A 206 15.30 13.32 -6.09
CA LEU A 206 15.12 11.87 -6.02
C LEU A 206 16.42 11.14 -5.65
N CYS A 207 17.57 11.56 -6.18
CA CYS A 207 18.87 11.00 -5.82
C CYS A 207 19.19 11.26 -4.34
N VAL A 208 18.97 12.49 -3.86
CA VAL A 208 19.15 12.84 -2.44
C VAL A 208 18.21 12.00 -1.56
N TRP A 209 16.94 11.90 -1.92
CA TRP A 209 15.98 11.06 -1.21
C TRP A 209 16.41 9.59 -1.19
N ALA A 210 16.83 9.03 -2.34
CA ALA A 210 17.24 7.63 -2.43
C ALA A 210 18.48 7.35 -1.57
N LEU A 211 19.44 8.28 -1.52
CA LEU A 211 20.59 8.18 -0.62
C LEU A 211 20.15 8.22 0.84
N VAL A 212 19.29 9.16 1.23
CA VAL A 212 18.80 9.28 2.61
C VAL A 212 18.00 8.04 3.02
N ASN A 213 17.08 7.57 2.18
CA ASN A 213 16.30 6.35 2.42
C ASN A 213 17.23 5.13 2.55
N GLY A 214 18.19 4.97 1.64
CA GLY A 214 19.15 3.87 1.68
C GLY A 214 19.99 3.89 2.95
N VAL A 215 20.55 5.04 3.33
CA VAL A 215 21.33 5.19 4.56
C VAL A 215 20.50 4.86 5.80
N LEU A 216 19.24 5.32 5.88
CA LEU A 216 18.39 5.08 7.04
C LEU A 216 17.89 3.64 7.13
N VAL A 217 17.55 3.01 6.00
CA VAL A 217 17.12 1.61 5.93
C VAL A 217 18.26 0.66 6.29
N PHE A 218 19.45 0.89 5.73
CA PHE A 218 20.66 0.07 5.92
C PHE A 218 21.61 0.62 6.98
N SER A 219 21.11 1.45 7.90
CA SER A 219 21.86 1.93 9.05
C SER A 219 22.06 0.82 10.09
N SER A 220 22.86 1.11 11.13
CA SER A 220 23.18 0.17 12.20
C SER A 220 21.94 -0.55 12.74
N GLY A 221 22.00 -1.89 12.79
CA GLY A 221 20.89 -2.73 13.25
C GLY A 221 20.01 -3.29 12.13
N TYR A 222 20.30 -2.98 10.86
CA TYR A 222 19.60 -3.65 9.76
C TYR A 222 19.95 -5.14 9.69
N ALA A 223 18.95 -5.97 9.39
CA ALA A 223 19.16 -7.38 9.11
C ALA A 223 18.27 -7.80 7.93
N VAL A 224 18.90 -8.19 6.83
CA VAL A 224 18.21 -8.80 5.69
C VAL A 224 18.12 -10.30 5.96
N GLN A 225 16.90 -10.79 6.17
CA GLN A 225 16.64 -12.19 6.48
C GLN A 225 15.94 -12.87 5.30
N PRO A 226 16.00 -14.21 5.20
CA PRO A 226 15.37 -14.92 4.08
C PRO A 226 13.86 -14.67 3.98
N VAL A 227 13.18 -14.47 5.10
CA VAL A 227 11.71 -14.26 5.19
C VAL A 227 11.34 -12.91 5.83
N GLY A 228 12.23 -11.92 5.75
CA GLY A 228 11.93 -10.61 6.34
C GLY A 228 13.06 -9.60 6.26
N MET A 229 12.73 -8.37 6.64
CA MET A 229 13.69 -7.27 6.74
C MET A 229 13.51 -6.60 8.09
N GLN A 230 14.59 -6.51 8.87
CA GLN A 230 14.69 -5.56 9.97
C GLN A 230 15.39 -4.33 9.43
N MET A 231 14.67 -3.21 9.41
CA MET A 231 15.28 -1.93 9.05
C MET A 231 16.17 -1.45 10.22
N GLY A 232 17.16 -0.60 9.95
CA GLY A 232 17.97 0.01 11.01
C GLY A 232 17.20 1.11 11.76
N SER A 233 17.74 2.33 11.79
CA SER A 233 17.10 3.52 12.36
C SER A 233 15.74 3.88 11.75
N ALA A 234 15.42 3.35 10.56
CA ALA A 234 14.12 3.49 9.93
C ALA A 234 12.97 2.76 10.67
N VAL A 235 13.25 1.93 11.67
CA VAL A 235 12.22 1.29 12.53
C VAL A 235 11.63 2.26 13.56
N LEU A 236 12.33 3.35 13.88
CA LEU A 236 11.88 4.28 14.92
C LEU A 236 10.46 4.81 14.62
N PRO A 237 9.53 4.73 15.60
CA PRO A 237 8.18 5.27 15.45
C PRO A 237 8.21 6.72 14.94
N GLY A 238 7.52 7.00 13.84
CA GLY A 238 7.52 8.31 13.17
C GLY A 238 8.60 8.49 12.09
N MET A 239 9.81 7.92 12.25
CA MET A 239 10.79 7.89 11.16
C MET A 239 10.29 7.01 10.01
N HIS A 240 9.71 5.86 10.36
CA HIS A 240 9.04 4.98 9.40
C HIS A 240 7.95 5.73 8.61
N PHE A 241 7.08 6.47 9.31
CA PHE A 241 6.03 7.29 8.69
C PHE A 241 6.59 8.31 7.70
N VAL A 242 7.61 9.07 8.10
CA VAL A 242 8.23 10.10 7.26
C VAL A 242 8.87 9.46 6.02
N LEU A 243 9.56 8.34 6.18
CA LEU A 243 10.15 7.59 5.06
C LEU A 243 9.09 7.00 4.13
N ALA A 244 7.99 6.50 4.68
CA ALA A 244 6.85 6.03 3.92
C ALA A 244 6.26 7.17 3.07
N VAL A 245 5.89 8.30 3.69
CA VAL A 245 5.34 9.45 2.96
C VAL A 245 6.34 9.98 1.93
N ALA A 246 7.61 10.16 2.30
CA ALA A 246 8.64 10.62 1.37
C ALA A 246 8.82 9.65 0.20
N GLY A 247 8.84 8.34 0.45
CA GLY A 247 9.02 7.33 -0.59
C GLY A 247 7.83 7.19 -1.52
N THR A 248 6.60 7.29 -1.00
CA THR A 248 5.40 7.33 -1.87
C THR A 248 5.40 8.54 -2.80
N LEU A 249 5.77 9.72 -2.31
CA LEU A 249 5.89 10.93 -3.12
C LEU A 249 7.04 10.81 -4.14
N ALA A 250 8.19 10.31 -3.71
CA ALA A 250 9.34 10.09 -4.57
C ALA A 250 8.99 9.15 -5.73
N LEU A 251 8.24 8.07 -5.46
CA LEU A 251 7.84 7.14 -6.51
C LEU A 251 6.82 7.73 -7.49
N CYS A 252 5.86 8.52 -7.00
CA CYS A 252 4.96 9.29 -7.86
C CYS A 252 5.73 10.26 -8.77
N ILE A 253 6.72 10.98 -8.23
CA ILE A 253 7.57 11.89 -9.01
C ILE A 253 8.43 11.13 -10.01
N ALA A 254 9.06 10.02 -9.60
CA ALA A 254 9.88 9.18 -10.48
C ALA A 254 9.06 8.65 -11.66
N CYS A 255 7.87 8.11 -11.42
CA CYS A 255 6.97 7.68 -12.48
C CYS A 255 6.53 8.85 -13.38
N GLY A 256 6.30 10.03 -12.78
CA GLY A 256 6.00 11.26 -13.51
C GLY A 256 7.10 11.67 -14.48
N LEU A 257 8.36 11.57 -14.08
CA LEU A 257 9.51 11.89 -14.92
C LEU A 257 9.77 10.82 -15.98
N VAL A 258 9.65 9.54 -15.63
CA VAL A 258 9.89 8.43 -16.56
C VAL A 258 8.92 8.47 -17.75
N VAL A 259 7.66 8.82 -17.52
CA VAL A 259 6.64 8.93 -18.57
C VAL A 259 6.91 10.08 -19.55
N GLN A 260 7.74 11.07 -19.18
CA GLN A 260 8.15 12.14 -20.10
C GLN A 260 9.33 11.77 -20.99
N LEU A 261 10.03 10.67 -20.70
CA LEU A 261 11.13 10.22 -21.52
C LEU A 261 10.58 9.70 -22.87
N PRO A 262 11.26 10.01 -23.99
CA PRO A 262 10.83 9.62 -25.33
C PRO A 262 10.89 8.10 -25.57
#